data_AF-A0A914NT13-F1
#
_entry.id   AF-A0A914NT13-F1
#
_cell.length_a   1.000
_cell.length_b   1.000
_cell.length_c   1.000
_cell.angle_alpha   90.00
_cell.angle_beta   90.00
_cell.angle_gamma   90.00
#
_symmetry.space_group_name_H-M   'P 1'
#
loop_
_entity.id
_entity.type
_entity.pdbx_description
1 polymer ?
#
loop_
_entity_poly.entity_id
_entity_poly.type
_entity_poly.pdbx_seq_one_letter_code
_entity_poly.pdbx_strand_id
1 'polypeptide(L)'
;MNQEIDLHKEATEEKTKELEELRVLSTTLGQERQQTSEENKRKVDETEHKFAKLKGAYQQIREDHIKALTEIRDLRAKIDSNLKASDTKNEELTQLKAKMEQDGLEREFFESQAKTLQESIQIKGQKLIECQTKIEQLESQLEEVEDVLDKLKAESAEKFKLMEEDKLKIGNDFLDCITSFALNLMEQTNEDSQNATSISYPPHLATTKLKSFIEQKYFVNSMFNNESSTNEFYKSILLIAQNMSDILLVCPSAAYTASIQHFEEVNEQCRQIQQLSSTFIKEKNLDSLNEIWKELENLENLMLGLPKENVDLDVNTVGKQLEEEMNCMTEAIAAAVEHINELQKKSRETNIGIKLEVNDKILNSCNELMGAVRELVIKSKEVQEEIVSNGRGQATPIEFYKRNHLWTEGLISAGRAVGVTATELVKSADKLIMEKGGKFEHLIVSAGSVGA
;
A
#
# COMPACT_ATOMS: atom_id res chain seq x y z
N MET A 1 -99.48 89.87 188.02
CA MET A 1 -98.03 90.06 188.24
C MET A 1 -97.50 88.80 188.88
N ASN A 2 -96.40 88.26 188.34
CA ASN A 2 -95.63 87.12 188.89
C ASN A 2 -96.22 85.72 188.69
N GLN A 3 -96.25 85.18 187.45
CA GLN A 3 -95.97 83.74 187.18
C GLN A 3 -95.83 83.45 185.67
N GLU A 4 -94.76 84.02 185.11
CA GLU A 4 -94.37 83.99 183.71
C GLU A 4 -93.11 83.11 183.48
N ILE A 5 -92.70 82.26 184.44
CA ILE A 5 -91.32 81.72 184.47
C ILE A 5 -91.19 80.19 184.57
N ASP A 6 -92.18 79.43 185.06
CA ASP A 6 -91.88 78.02 185.43
C ASP A 6 -92.25 76.93 184.41
N LEU A 7 -93.27 77.04 183.56
CA LEU A 7 -93.60 75.91 182.66
C LEU A 7 -92.93 75.96 181.28
N HIS A 8 -92.22 77.05 180.96
CA HIS A 8 -91.30 77.09 179.81
C HIS A 8 -90.02 76.24 180.02
N LYS A 9 -89.79 75.68 181.22
CA LYS A 9 -88.67 74.77 181.52
C LYS A 9 -88.93 73.30 181.20
N GLU A 10 -90.15 72.79 181.33
CA GLU A 10 -90.41 71.37 181.03
C GLU A 10 -90.49 71.11 179.52
N ALA A 11 -90.91 72.10 178.72
CA ALA A 11 -90.93 72.00 177.26
C ALA A 11 -89.52 71.97 176.59
N THR A 12 -88.46 72.26 177.35
CA THR A 12 -87.08 72.29 176.83
C THR A 12 -86.23 71.09 177.23
N GLU A 13 -86.61 70.33 178.28
CA GLU A 13 -85.90 69.09 178.68
C GLU A 13 -86.38 67.84 177.96
N GLU A 14 -87.60 67.81 177.42
CA GLU A 14 -88.09 66.63 176.69
C GLU A 14 -87.57 66.58 175.24
N LYS A 15 -87.39 67.74 174.59
CA LYS A 15 -86.85 67.83 173.22
C LYS A 15 -85.34 67.53 173.10
N THR A 16 -84.59 67.63 174.19
CA THR A 16 -83.16 67.28 174.21
C THR A 16 -82.93 65.78 174.34
N LYS A 17 -83.90 65.00 174.86
CA LYS A 17 -83.85 63.53 174.85
C LYS A 17 -84.20 62.92 173.48
N GLU A 18 -85.13 63.51 172.74
CA GLU A 18 -85.48 63.03 171.39
C GLU A 18 -84.36 63.18 170.35
N LEU A 19 -83.39 64.07 170.57
CA LEU A 19 -82.29 64.32 169.61
C LEU A 19 -81.11 63.36 169.78
N GLU A 20 -80.89 62.82 170.98
CA GLU A 20 -79.76 61.92 171.24
C GLU A 20 -80.08 60.47 170.82
N GLU A 21 -81.35 60.04 170.92
CA GLU A 21 -81.76 58.69 170.51
C GLU A 21 -81.79 58.52 168.97
N LEU A 22 -82.09 59.58 168.20
CA LEU A 22 -82.07 59.54 166.73
C LEU A 22 -80.65 59.47 166.13
N ARG A 23 -79.62 59.85 166.89
CA ARG A 23 -78.23 59.84 166.42
C ARG A 23 -77.61 58.45 166.46
N VAL A 24 -78.07 57.59 167.37
CA VAL A 24 -77.59 56.22 167.55
C VAL A 24 -78.19 55.27 166.49
N LEU A 25 -79.41 55.52 166.01
CA LEU A 25 -80.05 54.65 164.99
C LEU A 25 -79.47 54.82 163.57
N SER A 26 -78.93 56.01 163.26
CA SER A 26 -78.31 56.30 161.95
C SER A 26 -76.97 55.56 161.76
N THR A 27 -76.24 55.31 162.85
CA THR A 27 -74.93 54.66 162.79
C THR A 27 -75.01 53.14 162.61
N THR A 28 -76.09 52.50 163.08
CA THR A 28 -76.23 51.03 162.99
C THR A 28 -76.69 50.55 161.60
N LEU A 29 -77.49 51.36 160.87
CA LEU A 29 -77.97 51.00 159.52
C LEU A 29 -76.93 51.16 158.41
N GLY A 30 -75.84 51.90 158.66
CA GLY A 30 -74.76 52.10 157.68
C GLY A 30 -73.82 50.90 157.53
N GLN A 31 -73.69 50.06 158.57
CA GLN A 31 -72.69 48.99 158.58
C GLN A 31 -73.16 47.69 157.89
N GLU A 32 -74.46 47.38 157.84
CA GLU A 32 -74.95 46.13 157.22
C GLU A 32 -75.02 46.17 155.68
N ARG A 33 -75.22 47.34 155.05
CA ARG A 33 -75.35 47.40 153.57
C ARG A 33 -74.03 47.28 152.82
N GLN A 34 -72.89 47.58 153.46
CA GLN A 34 -71.59 47.51 152.80
C GLN A 34 -71.11 46.06 152.62
N GLN A 35 -71.56 45.15 153.50
CA GLN A 35 -71.18 43.73 153.46
C GLN A 35 -71.89 42.93 152.34
N THR A 36 -73.12 43.29 151.97
CA THR A 36 -73.88 42.58 150.90
C THR A 36 -73.42 42.94 149.48
N SER A 37 -72.70 44.06 149.31
CA SER A 37 -72.23 44.54 148.01
C SER A 37 -70.97 43.80 147.52
N GLU A 38 -70.12 43.36 148.44
CA GLU A 38 -68.84 42.71 148.08
C GLU A 38 -68.98 41.23 147.70
N GLU A 39 -69.97 40.50 148.23
CA GLU A 39 -70.15 39.07 147.95
C GLU A 39 -70.77 38.80 146.56
N ASN A 40 -71.68 39.66 146.08
CA ASN A 40 -72.28 39.54 144.74
C ASN A 40 -71.28 39.82 143.61
N LYS A 41 -70.24 40.63 143.86
CA LYS A 41 -69.23 40.99 142.84
C LYS A 41 -68.34 39.80 142.48
N ARG A 42 -68.01 38.92 143.43
CA ARG A 42 -67.12 37.76 143.19
C ARG A 42 -67.75 36.66 142.33
N LYS A 43 -69.07 36.46 142.37
CA LYS A 43 -69.74 35.40 141.58
C LYS A 43 -69.86 35.75 140.09
N VAL A 44 -69.96 37.05 139.75
CA VAL A 44 -70.06 37.51 138.37
C VAL A 44 -68.73 37.29 137.63
N ASP A 45 -67.61 37.68 138.25
CA ASP A 45 -66.28 37.55 137.66
C ASP A 45 -65.88 36.09 137.31
N GLU A 46 -66.29 35.10 138.12
CA GLU A 46 -66.03 33.68 137.83
C GLU A 46 -66.82 33.14 136.62
N THR A 47 -68.03 33.65 136.39
CA THR A 47 -68.87 33.22 135.27
C THR A 47 -68.42 33.82 133.94
N GLU A 48 -67.98 35.09 133.94
CA GLU A 48 -67.42 35.75 132.76
C GLU A 48 -66.11 35.08 132.30
N HIS A 49 -65.25 34.67 133.23
CA HIS A 49 -64.00 34.00 132.90
C HIS A 49 -64.22 32.64 132.20
N LYS A 50 -65.27 31.88 132.58
CA LYS A 50 -65.58 30.59 131.94
C LYS A 50 -66.13 30.77 130.52
N PHE A 51 -66.96 31.78 130.28
CA PHE A 51 -67.52 32.06 128.95
C PHE A 51 -66.45 32.52 127.95
N ALA A 52 -65.48 33.33 128.40
CA ALA A 52 -64.35 33.78 127.59
C ALA A 52 -63.47 32.61 127.09
N LYS A 53 -63.20 31.62 127.94
CA LYS A 53 -62.42 30.42 127.55
C LYS A 53 -63.13 29.56 126.52
N LEU A 54 -64.44 29.34 126.65
CA LEU A 54 -65.19 28.50 125.72
C LEU A 54 -65.30 29.14 124.33
N LYS A 55 -65.49 30.47 124.29
CA LYS A 55 -65.50 31.26 123.05
C LYS A 55 -64.17 31.18 122.31
N GLY A 56 -63.05 31.26 123.04
CA GLY A 56 -61.70 31.11 122.46
C GLY A 56 -61.47 29.73 121.82
N ALA A 57 -61.87 28.65 122.49
CA ALA A 57 -61.69 27.29 121.97
C ALA A 57 -62.51 27.03 120.69
N TYR A 58 -63.76 27.52 120.63
CA TYR A 58 -64.61 27.34 119.45
C TYR A 58 -64.12 28.15 118.24
N GLN A 59 -63.59 29.35 118.50
CA GLN A 59 -63.01 30.20 117.45
C GLN A 59 -61.77 29.53 116.82
N GLN A 60 -60.93 28.90 117.66
CA GLN A 60 -59.73 28.20 117.21
C GLN A 60 -60.05 26.97 116.37
N ILE A 61 -61.00 26.12 116.80
CA ILE A 61 -61.41 24.94 116.01
C ILE A 61 -62.02 25.33 114.67
N ARG A 62 -62.80 26.42 114.63
CA ARG A 62 -63.38 26.93 113.38
C ARG A 62 -62.30 27.45 112.42
N GLU A 63 -61.33 28.18 112.93
CA GLU A 63 -60.19 28.65 112.13
C GLU A 63 -59.36 27.47 111.60
N ASP A 64 -59.11 26.45 112.41
CA ASP A 64 -58.35 25.26 112.00
C ASP A 64 -59.12 24.40 110.99
N HIS A 65 -60.44 24.27 111.12
CA HIS A 65 -61.27 23.58 110.14
C HIS A 65 -61.34 24.32 108.80
N ILE A 66 -61.44 25.65 108.83
CA ILE A 66 -61.37 26.48 107.62
C ILE A 66 -60.00 26.29 106.95
N LYS A 67 -58.89 26.40 107.71
CA LYS A 67 -57.53 26.15 107.18
C LYS A 67 -57.41 24.80 106.50
N ALA A 68 -57.84 23.71 107.16
CA ALA A 68 -57.79 22.36 106.60
C ALA A 68 -58.61 22.20 105.31
N LEU A 69 -59.79 22.83 105.22
CA LEU A 69 -60.61 22.80 103.99
C LEU A 69 -59.95 23.58 102.85
N THR A 70 -59.31 24.72 103.15
CA THR A 70 -58.50 25.46 102.17
C THR A 70 -57.31 24.64 101.69
N GLU A 71 -56.58 23.98 102.60
CA GLU A 71 -55.45 23.11 102.23
C GLU A 71 -55.88 21.92 101.36
N ILE A 72 -56.99 21.25 101.68
CA ILE A 72 -57.52 20.15 100.86
C ILE A 72 -57.94 20.66 99.47
N ARG A 73 -58.56 21.84 99.38
CA ARG A 73 -58.92 22.46 98.10
C ARG A 73 -57.68 22.78 97.28
N ASP A 74 -56.66 23.37 97.90
CA ASP A 74 -55.42 23.76 97.23
C ASP A 74 -54.61 22.53 96.79
N LEU A 75 -54.58 21.47 97.61
CA LEU A 75 -53.95 20.19 97.25
C LEU A 75 -54.68 19.50 96.10
N ARG A 76 -56.02 19.48 96.10
CA ARG A 76 -56.79 18.94 94.96
C ARG A 76 -56.56 19.74 93.68
N ALA A 77 -56.54 21.07 93.77
CA ALA A 77 -56.22 21.93 92.63
C ALA A 77 -54.80 21.65 92.09
N LYS A 78 -53.82 21.42 92.96
CA LYS A 78 -52.46 21.03 92.56
C LYS A 78 -52.41 19.64 91.92
N ILE A 79 -53.16 18.66 92.44
CA ILE A 79 -53.23 17.31 91.88
C ILE A 79 -53.86 17.35 90.48
N ASP A 80 -54.97 18.05 90.31
CA ASP A 80 -55.63 18.19 89.01
C ASP A 80 -54.74 18.93 87.99
N SER A 81 -54.02 19.96 88.44
CA SER A 81 -53.04 20.66 87.60
C SER A 81 -51.88 19.74 87.20
N ASN A 82 -51.39 18.89 88.12
CA ASN A 82 -50.30 17.96 87.84
C ASN A 82 -50.74 16.80 86.95
N LEU A 83 -51.96 16.28 87.11
CA LEU A 83 -52.51 15.24 86.24
C LEU A 83 -52.66 15.76 84.81
N LYS A 84 -53.25 16.94 84.64
CA LYS A 84 -53.34 17.59 83.32
C LYS A 84 -51.96 17.83 82.70
N ALA A 85 -51.00 18.32 83.48
CA ALA A 85 -49.62 18.51 83.00
C ALA A 85 -48.90 17.19 82.67
N SER A 86 -49.25 16.10 83.35
CA SER A 86 -48.72 14.75 83.07
C SER A 86 -49.34 14.17 81.80
N ASP A 87 -50.64 14.36 81.59
CA ASP A 87 -51.35 13.89 80.40
C ASP A 87 -50.87 14.65 79.16
N THR A 88 -50.73 15.98 79.23
CA THR A 88 -50.16 16.76 78.12
C THR A 88 -48.73 16.35 77.81
N LYS A 89 -47.90 16.09 78.83
CA LYS A 89 -46.53 15.60 78.63
C LYS A 89 -46.49 14.20 78.02
N ASN A 90 -47.42 13.32 78.39
CA ASN A 90 -47.52 11.98 77.80
C ASN A 90 -47.94 12.06 76.33
N GLU A 91 -48.90 12.93 75.98
CA GLU A 91 -49.30 13.18 74.59
C GLU A 91 -48.11 13.74 73.78
N GLU A 92 -47.40 14.75 74.29
CA GLU A 92 -46.18 15.29 73.68
C GLU A 92 -45.10 14.20 73.51
N LEU A 93 -44.90 13.34 74.51
CA LEU A 93 -43.95 12.23 74.44
C LEU A 93 -44.33 11.21 73.37
N THR A 94 -45.61 10.88 73.24
CA THR A 94 -46.09 9.95 72.20
C THR A 94 -45.93 10.55 70.80
N GLN A 95 -46.23 11.84 70.61
CA GLN A 95 -46.00 12.53 69.34
C GLN A 95 -44.51 12.62 69.00
N LEU A 96 -43.65 12.89 69.99
CA LEU A 96 -42.21 12.95 69.80
C LEU A 96 -41.64 11.57 69.42
N LYS A 97 -42.12 10.49 70.06
CA LYS A 97 -41.74 9.12 69.70
C LYS A 97 -42.15 8.74 68.28
N ALA A 98 -43.39 9.04 67.89
CA ALA A 98 -43.88 8.79 66.54
C ALA A 98 -43.05 9.56 65.50
N LYS A 99 -42.70 10.82 65.79
CA LYS A 99 -41.86 11.64 64.91
C LYS A 99 -40.43 11.10 64.82
N MET A 100 -39.84 10.66 65.94
CA MET A 100 -38.53 10.01 65.95
C MET A 100 -38.50 8.71 65.14
N GLU A 101 -39.59 7.93 65.19
CA GLU A 101 -39.70 6.69 64.42
C GLU A 101 -39.83 6.98 62.92
N GLN A 102 -40.63 7.99 62.55
CA GLN A 102 -40.71 8.47 61.17
C GLN A 102 -39.36 9.00 60.66
N ASP A 103 -38.69 9.86 61.42
CA ASP A 103 -37.36 10.39 61.08
C ASP A 103 -36.32 9.27 60.95
N GLY A 104 -36.46 8.19 61.76
CA GLY A 104 -35.64 6.98 61.66
C GLY A 104 -35.82 6.24 60.34
N LEU A 105 -37.07 6.03 59.92
CA LEU A 105 -37.40 5.39 58.64
C LEU A 105 -36.94 6.22 57.44
N GLU A 106 -37.14 7.55 57.49
CA GLU A 106 -36.66 8.46 56.44
C GLU A 106 -35.12 8.43 56.34
N ARG A 107 -34.43 8.42 57.48
CA ARG A 107 -32.97 8.29 57.52
C ARG A 107 -32.50 6.97 56.91
N GLU A 108 -33.10 5.84 57.28
CA GLU A 108 -32.75 4.53 56.70
C GLU A 108 -32.98 4.49 55.18
N PHE A 109 -34.06 5.09 54.69
CA PHE A 109 -34.34 5.20 53.26
C PHE A 109 -33.26 6.02 52.54
N PHE A 110 -32.93 7.21 53.04
CA PHE A 110 -31.89 8.06 52.45
C PHE A 110 -30.51 7.42 52.54
N GLU A 111 -30.20 6.70 53.62
CA GLU A 111 -28.93 5.99 53.79
C GLU A 111 -28.79 4.84 52.78
N SER A 112 -29.86 4.07 52.54
CA SER A 112 -29.90 3.05 51.49
C SER A 112 -29.73 3.63 50.09
N GLN A 113 -30.40 4.75 49.78
CA GLN A 113 -30.29 5.41 48.49
C GLN A 113 -28.88 6.00 48.28
N ALA A 114 -28.31 6.63 49.31
CA ALA A 114 -26.94 7.15 49.28
C ALA A 114 -25.92 6.04 49.01
N LYS A 115 -26.08 4.87 49.65
CA LYS A 115 -25.22 3.71 49.42
C LYS A 115 -25.30 3.19 47.98
N THR A 116 -26.50 3.08 47.43
CA THR A 116 -26.71 2.64 46.03
C THR A 116 -26.10 3.63 45.03
N LEU A 117 -26.27 4.94 45.28
CA LEU A 117 -25.65 5.98 44.46
C LEU A 117 -24.12 5.93 44.55
N GLN A 118 -23.56 5.70 45.74
CA GLN A 118 -22.12 5.58 45.95
C GLN A 118 -21.54 4.38 45.21
N GLU A 119 -22.19 3.22 45.24
CA GLU A 119 -21.81 2.04 44.46
C GLU A 119 -21.87 2.33 42.95
N SER A 120 -22.92 2.99 42.46
CA SER A 120 -23.03 3.39 41.05
C SER A 120 -21.94 4.38 40.64
N ILE A 121 -21.58 5.34 41.50
CA ILE A 121 -20.49 6.30 41.24
C ILE A 121 -19.16 5.56 41.16
N GLN A 122 -18.91 4.62 42.07
CA GLN A 122 -17.67 3.84 42.08
C GLN A 122 -17.52 3.00 40.80
N ILE A 123 -18.58 2.29 40.38
CA ILE A 123 -18.59 1.50 39.14
C ILE A 123 -18.35 2.39 37.91
N LYS A 124 -19.05 3.54 37.84
CA LYS A 124 -18.86 4.49 36.72
C LYS A 124 -17.45 5.09 36.73
N GLY A 125 -16.90 5.42 37.89
CA GLY A 125 -15.52 5.91 38.03
C GLY A 125 -14.50 4.88 37.54
N GLN A 126 -14.69 3.60 37.88
CA GLN A 126 -13.81 2.53 37.42
C GLN A 126 -13.87 2.34 35.90
N LYS A 127 -15.07 2.32 35.31
CA LYS A 127 -15.25 2.26 33.85
C LYS A 127 -14.66 3.48 33.13
N LEU A 128 -14.74 4.66 33.73
CA LEU A 128 -14.15 5.87 33.16
C LEU A 128 -12.62 5.75 33.10
N ILE A 129 -11.99 5.25 34.16
CA ILE A 129 -10.53 5.00 34.19
C ILE A 129 -10.15 3.97 33.12
N GLU A 130 -10.87 2.84 33.03
CA GLU A 130 -10.61 1.83 32.00
C GLU A 130 -10.72 2.39 30.58
N CYS A 131 -11.75 3.20 30.30
CA CYS A 131 -11.88 3.89 29.01
C CYS A 131 -10.72 4.85 28.76
N GLN A 132 -10.32 5.64 29.77
CA GLN A 132 -9.23 6.59 29.66
C GLN A 132 -7.90 5.90 29.34
N THR A 133 -7.58 4.79 30.03
CA THR A 133 -6.36 4.01 29.74
C THR A 133 -6.39 3.42 28.33
N LYS A 134 -7.56 3.02 27.83
CA LYS A 134 -7.71 2.49 26.47
C LYS A 134 -7.59 3.56 25.39
N ILE A 135 -8.06 4.78 25.66
CA ILE A 135 -7.86 5.94 24.78
C ILE A 135 -6.36 6.24 24.68
N GLU A 136 -5.66 6.33 25.81
CA GLU A 136 -4.21 6.58 25.84
C GLU A 136 -3.40 5.50 25.09
N GLN A 137 -3.81 4.23 25.20
CA GLN A 137 -3.20 3.14 24.43
C GLN A 137 -3.44 3.27 22.92
N LEU A 138 -4.66 3.64 22.51
CA LEU A 138 -4.98 3.82 21.10
C LEU A 138 -4.28 5.04 20.51
N GLU A 139 -4.15 6.13 21.27
CA GLU A 139 -3.38 7.33 20.87
C GLU A 139 -1.90 6.98 20.67
N SER A 140 -1.30 6.21 21.58
CA SER A 140 0.08 5.74 21.43
C SER A 140 0.26 4.83 20.21
N GLN A 141 -0.70 3.94 19.92
CA GLN A 141 -0.66 3.09 18.73
C GLN A 141 -0.82 3.89 17.44
N LEU A 142 -1.65 4.93 17.44
CA LEU A 142 -1.80 5.84 16.29
C LEU A 142 -0.49 6.56 15.99
N GLU A 143 0.19 7.09 17.01
CA GLU A 143 1.49 7.76 16.84
C GLU A 143 2.56 6.82 16.28
N GLU A 144 2.61 5.57 16.74
CA GLU A 144 3.53 4.55 16.21
C GLU A 144 3.23 4.20 14.74
N VAL A 145 1.96 4.07 14.38
CA VAL A 145 1.53 3.80 12.99
C VAL A 145 1.85 4.98 12.08
N GLU A 146 1.68 6.22 12.55
CA GLU A 146 2.01 7.42 11.79
C GLU A 146 3.53 7.51 11.51
N ASP A 147 4.38 7.23 12.50
CA ASP A 147 5.84 7.21 12.33
C ASP A 147 6.29 6.12 11.33
N VAL A 148 5.70 4.92 11.42
CA VAL A 148 5.96 3.84 10.45
C VAL A 148 5.51 4.22 9.04
N LEU A 149 4.34 4.87 8.91
CA LEU A 149 3.80 5.29 7.62
C LEU A 149 4.71 6.33 6.95
N ASP A 150 5.24 7.29 7.71
CA ASP A 150 6.12 8.32 7.17
C ASP A 150 7.49 7.77 6.78
N LYS A 151 8.04 6.82 7.55
CA LYS A 151 9.24 6.06 7.17
C LYS A 151 9.04 5.28 5.88
N LEU A 152 7.93 4.56 5.74
CA LEU A 152 7.62 3.79 4.52
C LEU A 152 7.44 4.69 3.29
N LYS A 153 6.82 5.87 3.45
CA LYS A 153 6.71 6.85 2.36
C LYS A 153 8.08 7.36 1.93
N ALA A 154 8.98 7.67 2.87
CA ALA A 154 10.33 8.12 2.58
C ALA A 154 11.13 7.04 1.84
N GLU A 155 11.11 5.79 2.32
CA GLU A 155 11.75 4.65 1.67
C GLU A 155 11.19 4.39 0.27
N SER A 156 9.87 4.49 0.09
CA SER A 156 9.24 4.31 -1.22
C SER A 156 9.65 5.42 -2.21
N ALA A 157 9.77 6.66 -1.75
CA ALA A 157 10.22 7.77 -2.59
C ALA A 157 11.70 7.62 -3.00
N GLU A 158 12.55 7.14 -2.09
CA GLU A 158 13.95 6.85 -2.37
C GLU A 158 14.10 5.69 -3.37
N LYS A 159 13.37 4.59 -3.16
CA LYS A 159 13.36 3.45 -4.10
C LYS A 159 12.86 3.85 -5.49
N PHE A 160 11.87 4.74 -5.57
CA PHE A 160 11.37 5.22 -6.86
C PHE A 160 12.45 6.02 -7.62
N LYS A 161 13.18 6.90 -6.92
CA LYS A 161 14.30 7.66 -7.52
C LYS A 161 15.41 6.73 -8.00
N LEU A 162 15.83 5.78 -7.17
CA LEU A 162 16.86 4.79 -7.55
C LEU A 162 16.42 3.97 -8.79
N MET A 163 15.16 3.55 -8.85
CA MET A 163 14.64 2.82 -10.00
C MET A 163 14.63 3.65 -11.29
N GLU A 164 14.37 4.96 -11.20
CA GLU A 164 14.40 5.87 -12.34
C GLU A 164 15.83 6.13 -12.83
N GLU A 165 16.78 6.29 -11.90
CA GLU A 165 18.22 6.38 -12.18
C GLU A 165 18.76 5.09 -12.85
N ASP A 166 18.40 3.92 -12.31
CA ASP A 166 18.79 2.62 -12.88
C ASP A 166 18.21 2.44 -14.29
N LYS A 167 16.95 2.85 -14.52
CA LYS A 167 16.32 2.77 -15.85
C LYS A 167 17.06 3.64 -16.88
N LEU A 168 17.42 4.87 -16.51
CA LEU A 168 18.20 5.76 -17.37
C LEU A 168 19.59 5.20 -17.65
N LYS A 169 20.26 4.67 -16.62
CA LYS A 169 21.58 4.05 -16.74
C LYS A 169 21.56 2.84 -17.68
N ILE A 170 20.61 1.92 -17.51
CA ILE A 170 20.44 0.76 -18.39
C ILE A 170 20.21 1.20 -19.83
N GLY A 171 19.37 2.23 -20.05
CA GLY A 171 19.13 2.78 -21.39
C GLY A 171 20.38 3.35 -22.05
N ASN A 172 21.20 4.08 -21.29
CA ASN A 172 22.46 4.64 -21.80
C ASN A 172 23.51 3.55 -22.06
N ASP A 173 23.69 2.60 -21.13
CA ASP A 173 24.64 1.49 -21.29
C ASP A 173 24.29 0.64 -22.54
N PHE A 174 23.00 0.41 -22.78
CA PHE A 174 22.54 -0.31 -23.97
C PHE A 174 22.77 0.49 -25.26
N LEU A 175 22.53 1.81 -25.25
CA LEU A 175 22.82 2.68 -26.38
C LEU A 175 24.32 2.69 -26.72
N ASP A 176 25.18 2.75 -25.72
CA ASP A 176 26.64 2.74 -25.89
C ASP A 176 27.12 1.39 -26.44
N CYS A 177 26.53 0.29 -25.97
CA CYS A 177 26.79 -1.05 -26.53
C CYS A 177 26.44 -1.15 -28.02
N ILE A 178 25.24 -0.67 -28.41
CA ILE A 178 24.83 -0.66 -29.82
C ILE A 178 25.73 0.27 -30.65
N THR A 179 26.02 1.47 -30.14
CA THR A 179 26.85 2.45 -30.85
C THR A 179 28.25 1.89 -31.09
N SER A 180 28.87 1.30 -30.07
CA SER A 180 30.20 0.69 -30.19
C SER A 180 30.20 -0.52 -31.13
N PHE A 181 29.19 -1.38 -31.07
CA PHE A 181 29.04 -2.48 -32.03
C PHE A 181 28.93 -1.98 -33.48
N ALA A 182 28.04 -1.01 -33.72
CA ALA A 182 27.84 -0.44 -35.05
C ALA A 182 29.10 0.24 -35.59
N LEU A 183 29.87 0.92 -34.73
CA LEU A 183 31.17 1.50 -35.11
C LEU A 183 32.22 0.45 -35.44
N ASN A 184 32.33 -0.60 -34.62
CA ASN A 184 33.25 -1.72 -34.91
C ASN A 184 32.92 -2.38 -36.25
N LEU A 185 31.62 -2.54 -36.57
CA LEU A 185 31.19 -3.07 -37.85
C LEU A 185 31.60 -2.15 -39.02
N MET A 186 31.46 -0.83 -38.88
CA MET A 186 31.91 0.14 -39.89
C MET A 186 33.43 0.18 -40.05
N GLU A 187 34.18 -0.03 -38.97
CA GLU A 187 35.64 -0.12 -39.00
C GLU A 187 36.10 -1.39 -39.71
N GLN A 188 35.52 -2.54 -39.35
CA GLN A 188 35.79 -3.81 -40.02
C GLN A 188 35.45 -3.76 -41.51
N THR A 189 34.30 -3.17 -41.87
CA THR A 189 33.91 -2.98 -43.28
C THR A 189 34.94 -2.13 -44.03
N ASN A 190 35.48 -1.09 -43.40
CA ASN A 190 36.52 -0.26 -44.00
C ASN A 190 37.82 -1.04 -44.24
N GLU A 191 38.19 -1.95 -43.34
CA GLU A 191 39.32 -2.88 -43.56
C GLU A 191 39.02 -3.86 -44.70
N ASP A 192 37.86 -4.52 -44.67
CA ASP A 192 37.46 -5.53 -45.65
C ASP A 192 37.29 -4.94 -47.07
N SER A 193 36.83 -3.69 -47.18
CA SER A 193 36.70 -2.97 -48.46
C SER A 193 38.04 -2.81 -49.19
N GLN A 194 39.18 -2.82 -48.47
CA GLN A 194 40.51 -2.77 -49.10
C GLN A 194 40.79 -4.05 -49.89
N ASN A 195 40.13 -5.16 -49.53
CA ASN A 195 40.22 -6.44 -50.20
C ASN A 195 39.16 -6.62 -51.32
N ALA A 196 38.39 -5.58 -51.66
CA ALA A 196 37.33 -5.65 -52.68
C ALA A 196 37.83 -6.13 -54.05
N THR A 197 39.10 -5.89 -54.39
CA THR A 197 39.73 -6.36 -55.63
C THR A 197 39.97 -7.88 -55.65
N SER A 198 39.91 -8.53 -54.50
CA SER A 198 40.10 -9.98 -54.34
C SER A 198 38.78 -10.75 -54.36
N ILE A 199 37.64 -10.06 -54.44
CA ILE A 199 36.30 -10.64 -54.40
C ILE A 199 35.64 -10.39 -55.76
N SER A 200 35.18 -11.46 -56.40
CA SER A 200 34.32 -11.34 -57.59
C SER A 200 32.86 -11.30 -57.16
N TYR A 201 32.13 -10.27 -57.57
CA TYR A 201 30.72 -10.10 -57.21
C TYR A 201 29.87 -9.63 -58.40
N PRO A 202 28.72 -10.26 -58.71
CA PRO A 202 27.89 -9.85 -59.83
C PRO A 202 27.28 -8.43 -59.65
N PRO A 203 27.46 -7.50 -60.62
CA PRO A 203 26.94 -6.14 -60.54
C PRO A 203 25.44 -6.04 -60.29
N HIS A 204 24.63 -6.90 -60.91
CA HIS A 204 23.19 -6.86 -60.75
C HIS A 204 22.74 -7.16 -59.31
N LEU A 205 23.40 -8.10 -58.61
CA LEU A 205 23.09 -8.42 -57.21
C LEU A 205 23.44 -7.27 -56.28
N ALA A 206 24.57 -6.59 -56.54
CA ALA A 206 25.01 -5.43 -55.77
C ALA A 206 24.01 -4.29 -55.92
N THR A 207 23.60 -3.99 -57.15
CA THR A 207 22.60 -2.97 -57.46
C THR A 207 21.24 -3.28 -56.86
N THR A 208 20.78 -4.55 -56.88
CA THR A 208 19.52 -4.94 -56.23
C THR A 208 19.56 -4.72 -54.73
N LYS A 209 20.67 -5.06 -54.06
CA LYS A 209 20.82 -4.88 -52.61
C LYS A 209 20.83 -3.40 -52.22
N LEU A 210 21.60 -2.59 -52.95
CA LEU A 210 21.65 -1.14 -52.77
C LEU A 210 20.26 -0.50 -52.94
N LYS A 211 19.58 -0.82 -54.05
CA LYS A 211 18.25 -0.28 -54.35
C LYS A 211 17.22 -0.68 -53.29
N SER A 212 17.23 -1.94 -52.85
CA SER A 212 16.33 -2.42 -51.81
C SER A 212 16.51 -1.65 -50.49
N PHE A 213 17.73 -1.22 -50.16
CA PHE A 213 17.97 -0.44 -48.95
C PHE A 213 17.52 1.02 -49.11
N ILE A 214 17.77 1.64 -50.27
CA ILE A 214 17.29 2.99 -50.60
C ILE A 214 15.75 3.05 -50.53
N GLU A 215 15.06 2.02 -51.02
CA GLU A 215 13.59 1.93 -50.94
C GLU A 215 13.07 1.87 -49.48
N GLN A 216 13.90 1.46 -48.52
CA GLN A 216 13.55 1.45 -47.08
C GLN A 216 13.74 2.81 -46.38
N LYS A 217 14.21 3.85 -47.09
CA LYS A 217 14.49 5.20 -46.54
C LYS A 217 13.36 5.76 -45.67
N TYR A 218 12.11 5.73 -46.14
CA TYR A 218 10.97 6.25 -45.38
C TYR A 218 10.71 5.47 -44.10
N PHE A 219 10.84 4.14 -44.16
CA PHE A 219 10.65 3.25 -43.02
C PHE A 219 11.73 3.50 -41.96
N VAL A 220 13.00 3.51 -42.36
CA VAL A 220 14.12 3.79 -41.46
C VAL A 220 14.01 5.18 -40.83
N ASN A 221 13.69 6.21 -41.62
CA ASN A 221 13.51 7.58 -41.08
C ASN A 221 12.33 7.66 -40.09
N SER A 222 11.26 6.89 -40.31
CA SER A 222 10.12 6.86 -39.38
C SER A 222 10.46 6.27 -38.01
N MET A 223 11.44 5.34 -37.94
CA MET A 223 11.90 4.76 -36.67
C MET A 223 12.61 5.77 -35.78
N PHE A 224 13.28 6.77 -36.36
CA PHE A 224 13.96 7.83 -35.60
C PHE A 224 13.01 8.89 -35.06
N ASN A 225 11.91 9.17 -35.76
CA ASN A 225 10.93 10.18 -35.36
C ASN A 225 9.93 9.67 -34.30
N ASN A 226 9.99 8.39 -33.94
CA ASN A 226 9.04 7.78 -33.02
C ASN A 226 9.52 7.95 -31.57
N GLU A 227 9.25 9.11 -30.97
CA GLU A 227 9.66 9.49 -29.60
C GLU A 227 9.23 8.48 -28.52
N SER A 228 8.23 7.65 -28.83
CA SER A 228 7.62 6.71 -27.89
C SER A 228 8.36 5.38 -27.72
N SER A 229 9.34 5.06 -28.59
CA SER A 229 10.04 3.76 -28.54
C SER A 229 11.55 3.90 -28.74
N THR A 230 12.29 3.98 -27.64
CA THR A 230 13.76 3.93 -27.62
C THR A 230 14.30 2.68 -28.33
N ASN A 231 13.54 1.59 -28.33
CA ASN A 231 13.89 0.35 -29.03
C ASN A 231 13.88 0.49 -30.56
N GLU A 232 12.99 1.29 -31.13
CA GLU A 232 12.97 1.51 -32.58
C GLU A 232 14.19 2.34 -33.02
N PHE A 233 14.59 3.31 -32.21
CA PHE A 233 15.83 4.06 -32.40
C PHE A 233 17.08 3.18 -32.35
N TYR A 234 17.13 2.23 -31.41
CA TYR A 234 18.23 1.26 -31.34
C TYR A 234 18.29 0.33 -32.56
N LYS A 235 17.13 -0.16 -33.02
CA LYS A 235 17.03 -1.01 -34.21
C LYS A 235 17.46 -0.29 -35.47
N SER A 236 17.12 0.99 -35.61
CA SER A 236 17.45 1.75 -36.81
C SER A 236 18.96 1.97 -36.96
N ILE A 237 19.69 2.22 -35.85
CA ILE A 237 21.16 2.27 -35.86
C ILE A 237 21.75 0.95 -36.36
N LEU A 238 21.29 -0.19 -35.83
CA LEU A 238 21.77 -1.52 -36.23
C LEU A 238 21.44 -1.84 -37.70
N LEU A 239 20.22 -1.50 -38.14
CA LEU A 239 19.78 -1.73 -39.50
C LEU A 239 20.64 -0.94 -40.50
N ILE A 240 20.94 0.33 -40.19
CA ILE A 240 21.84 1.15 -41.02
C ILE A 240 23.23 0.52 -41.03
N ALA A 241 23.81 0.22 -39.87
CA ALA A 241 25.17 -0.34 -39.80
C ALA A 241 25.29 -1.66 -40.58
N GLN A 242 24.33 -2.57 -40.46
CA GLN A 242 24.35 -3.85 -41.16
C GLN A 242 24.23 -3.68 -42.69
N ASN A 243 23.25 -2.90 -43.15
CA ASN A 243 23.06 -2.69 -44.59
C ASN A 243 24.24 -1.95 -45.21
N MET A 244 24.82 -0.98 -44.50
CA MET A 244 26.03 -0.29 -44.94
C MET A 244 27.20 -1.26 -45.05
N SER A 245 27.41 -2.11 -44.04
CA SER A 245 28.50 -3.10 -44.06
C SER A 245 28.46 -3.95 -45.32
N ASP A 246 27.25 -4.42 -45.65
CA ASP A 246 27.04 -5.24 -46.83
C ASP A 246 27.22 -4.49 -48.15
N ILE A 247 26.62 -3.29 -48.28
CA ILE A 247 26.67 -2.48 -49.50
C ILE A 247 28.10 -2.03 -49.79
N LEU A 248 28.80 -1.55 -48.77
CA LEU A 248 30.15 -1.01 -48.89
C LEU A 248 31.20 -2.07 -49.22
N LEU A 249 30.95 -3.34 -48.90
CA LEU A 249 31.79 -4.45 -49.33
C LEU A 249 31.48 -4.88 -50.77
N VAL A 250 30.20 -4.98 -51.09
CA VAL A 250 29.71 -5.60 -52.32
C VAL A 250 29.80 -4.66 -53.53
N CYS A 251 29.49 -3.37 -53.38
CA CYS A 251 29.51 -2.41 -54.50
C CYS A 251 30.91 -2.22 -55.11
N PRO A 252 31.99 -2.01 -54.34
CA PRO A 252 33.34 -1.92 -54.89
C PRO A 252 33.78 -3.23 -55.55
N SER A 253 33.50 -4.39 -54.94
CA SER A 253 33.84 -5.71 -55.50
C SER A 253 33.14 -5.94 -56.85
N ALA A 254 31.89 -5.50 -56.96
CA ALA A 254 31.12 -5.60 -58.17
C ALA A 254 31.58 -4.62 -59.26
N ALA A 255 31.94 -3.39 -58.88
CA ALA A 255 32.55 -2.43 -59.80
C ALA A 255 33.89 -2.93 -60.34
N TYR A 256 34.73 -3.54 -59.50
CA TYR A 256 35.97 -4.18 -59.92
C TYR A 256 35.74 -5.32 -60.90
N THR A 257 34.72 -6.15 -60.64
CA THR A 257 34.32 -7.27 -61.51
C THR A 257 33.85 -6.78 -62.88
N ALA A 258 33.05 -5.70 -62.93
CA ALA A 258 32.54 -5.15 -64.19
C ALA A 258 33.59 -4.34 -64.97
N SER A 259 34.36 -3.50 -64.28
CA SER A 259 35.30 -2.58 -64.90
C SER A 259 36.29 -2.01 -63.91
N ILE A 260 37.56 -2.38 -64.05
CA ILE A 260 38.68 -1.80 -63.29
C ILE A 260 38.72 -0.26 -63.39
N GLN A 261 38.27 0.30 -64.52
CA GLN A 261 38.26 1.75 -64.74
C GLN A 261 37.24 2.49 -63.85
N HIS A 262 36.10 1.86 -63.54
CA HIS A 262 35.02 2.46 -62.74
C HIS A 262 35.12 2.12 -61.25
N PHE A 263 35.99 1.16 -60.89
CA PHE A 263 36.23 0.75 -59.51
C PHE A 263 36.58 1.92 -58.60
N GLU A 264 37.53 2.77 -59.00
CA GLU A 264 38.05 3.83 -58.13
C GLU A 264 36.96 4.84 -57.73
N GLU A 265 36.09 5.20 -58.68
CA GLU A 265 34.98 6.13 -58.45
C GLU A 265 33.94 5.54 -57.49
N VAL A 266 33.56 4.27 -57.69
CA VAL A 266 32.63 3.55 -56.79
C VAL A 266 33.25 3.37 -55.40
N ASN A 267 34.53 3.04 -55.34
CA ASN A 267 35.24 2.80 -54.08
C ASN A 267 35.37 4.07 -53.25
N GLU A 268 35.68 5.20 -53.88
CA GLU A 268 35.76 6.50 -53.18
C GLU A 268 34.38 6.95 -52.69
N GLN A 269 33.32 6.76 -53.49
CA GLN A 269 31.95 7.01 -53.06
C GLN A 269 31.57 6.13 -51.84
N CYS A 270 31.97 4.86 -51.83
CA CYS A 270 31.76 3.97 -50.68
C CYS A 270 32.52 4.45 -49.43
N ARG A 271 33.76 4.92 -49.57
CA ARG A 271 34.52 5.51 -48.44
C ARG A 271 33.84 6.75 -47.86
N GLN A 272 33.29 7.62 -48.71
CA GLN A 272 32.54 8.78 -48.25
C GLN A 272 31.29 8.36 -47.45
N ILE A 273 30.53 7.38 -47.95
CA ILE A 273 29.35 6.84 -47.25
C ILE A 273 29.76 6.20 -45.92
N GLN A 274 30.89 5.48 -45.87
CA GLN A 274 31.42 4.87 -44.64
C GLN A 274 31.71 5.93 -43.57
N GLN A 275 32.37 7.03 -43.96
CA GLN A 275 32.70 8.12 -43.05
C GLN A 275 31.44 8.81 -42.52
N LEU A 276 30.50 9.13 -43.40
CA LEU A 276 29.21 9.71 -43.03
C LEU A 276 28.43 8.77 -42.10
N SER A 277 28.41 7.46 -42.38
CA SER A 277 27.75 6.45 -41.54
C SER A 277 28.38 6.37 -40.15
N SER A 278 29.71 6.42 -40.07
CA SER A 278 30.44 6.43 -38.79
C SER A 278 30.16 7.70 -37.97
N THR A 279 30.11 8.86 -38.64
CA THR A 279 29.75 10.14 -38.00
C THR A 279 28.30 10.12 -37.51
N PHE A 280 27.37 9.63 -38.33
CA PHE A 280 25.98 9.45 -37.95
C PHE A 280 25.83 8.53 -36.73
N ILE A 281 26.52 7.40 -36.68
CA ILE A 281 26.43 6.48 -35.53
C ILE A 281 26.96 7.14 -34.25
N LYS A 282 28.02 7.97 -34.33
CA LYS A 282 28.56 8.72 -33.19
C LYS A 282 27.63 9.82 -32.71
N GLU A 283 27.18 10.68 -33.63
CA GLU A 283 26.48 11.93 -33.33
C GLU A 283 24.95 11.76 -33.27
N LYS A 284 24.42 10.71 -33.91
CA LYS A 284 22.99 10.38 -34.02
C LYS A 284 22.17 11.53 -34.64
N ASN A 285 22.81 12.31 -35.52
CA ASN A 285 22.22 13.47 -36.17
C ASN A 285 21.44 13.08 -37.44
N LEU A 286 20.17 13.46 -37.51
CA LEU A 286 19.31 13.18 -38.67
C LEU A 286 19.74 13.90 -39.95
N ASP A 287 20.45 15.03 -39.84
CA ASP A 287 20.98 15.72 -41.01
C ASP A 287 22.05 14.86 -41.71
N SER A 288 22.95 14.24 -40.93
CA SER A 288 23.92 13.28 -41.44
C SER A 288 23.25 12.05 -42.08
N LEU A 289 22.11 11.60 -41.54
CA LEU A 289 21.33 10.51 -42.13
C LEU A 289 20.76 10.90 -43.51
N ASN A 290 20.28 12.13 -43.67
CA ASN A 290 19.78 12.61 -44.96
C ASN A 290 20.90 12.73 -46.00
N GLU A 291 22.10 13.15 -45.58
CA GLU A 291 23.29 13.16 -46.44
C GLU A 291 23.66 11.74 -46.87
N ILE A 292 23.66 10.77 -45.96
CA ILE A 292 23.89 9.35 -46.28
C ILE A 292 22.94 8.86 -47.37
N TRP A 293 21.64 9.15 -47.28
CA TRP A 293 20.68 8.73 -48.29
C TRP A 293 20.98 9.32 -49.67
N LYS A 294 21.37 10.60 -49.73
CA LYS A 294 21.76 11.25 -50.97
C LYS A 294 23.00 10.61 -51.58
N GLU A 295 24.00 10.29 -50.76
CA GLU A 295 25.22 9.64 -51.24
C GLU A 295 24.99 8.18 -51.68
N LEU A 296 24.02 7.47 -51.08
CA LEU A 296 23.56 6.17 -51.56
C LEU A 296 22.87 6.25 -52.92
N GLU A 297 22.03 7.28 -53.16
CA GLU A 297 21.42 7.54 -54.47
C GLU A 297 22.50 7.87 -55.53
N ASN A 298 23.56 8.60 -55.15
CA ASN A 298 24.72 8.82 -56.02
C ASN A 298 25.44 7.50 -56.35
N LEU A 299 25.67 6.65 -55.34
CA LEU A 299 26.27 5.33 -55.53
C LEU A 299 25.41 4.45 -56.45
N GLU A 300 24.08 4.50 -56.34
CA GLU A 300 23.17 3.76 -57.22
C GLU A 300 23.36 4.19 -58.69
N ASN A 301 23.48 5.49 -58.94
CA ASN A 301 23.74 6.01 -60.28
C ASN A 301 25.08 5.51 -60.85
N LEU A 302 26.14 5.48 -60.04
CA LEU A 302 27.44 4.93 -60.45
C LEU A 302 27.35 3.43 -60.76
N MET A 303 26.66 2.67 -59.90
CA MET A 303 26.46 1.23 -60.08
C MET A 303 25.62 0.90 -61.32
N LEU A 304 24.62 1.73 -61.66
CA LEU A 304 23.84 1.60 -62.89
C LEU A 304 24.63 2.02 -64.14
N GLY A 305 25.63 2.89 -63.98
CA GLY A 305 26.55 3.34 -65.03
C GLY A 305 27.67 2.35 -65.35
N LEU A 306 27.85 1.31 -64.54
CA LEU A 306 28.82 0.26 -64.81
C LEU A 306 28.57 -0.37 -66.18
N PRO A 307 29.63 -0.76 -66.92
CA PRO A 307 29.46 -1.48 -68.16
C PRO A 307 28.63 -2.73 -67.88
N LYS A 308 27.46 -2.81 -68.52
CA LYS A 308 26.77 -4.09 -68.62
C LYS A 308 27.74 -5.00 -69.34
N GLU A 309 28.03 -6.17 -68.79
CA GLU A 309 28.65 -7.22 -69.59
C GLU A 309 27.72 -7.44 -70.78
N ASN A 310 28.03 -6.80 -71.90
CA ASN A 310 27.55 -7.20 -73.20
C ASN A 310 28.30 -8.49 -73.49
N VAL A 311 27.97 -9.55 -72.75
CA VAL A 311 28.15 -10.86 -73.32
C VAL A 311 27.12 -10.87 -74.44
N ASP A 312 27.61 -10.65 -75.65
CA ASP A 312 26.93 -10.99 -76.89
C ASP A 312 26.78 -12.52 -76.86
N LEU A 313 25.96 -13.01 -75.93
CA LEU A 313 25.65 -14.41 -75.81
C LEU A 313 24.84 -14.71 -77.05
N ASP A 314 25.50 -15.39 -77.99
CA ASP A 314 24.84 -15.94 -79.16
C ASP A 314 23.53 -16.60 -78.70
N VAL A 315 22.45 -16.19 -79.35
CA VAL A 315 21.04 -16.34 -78.95
C VAL A 315 20.66 -17.80 -78.74
N ASN A 316 21.41 -18.71 -79.36
CA ASN A 316 21.24 -20.15 -79.27
C ASN A 316 22.09 -20.81 -78.18
N THR A 317 23.04 -20.09 -77.59
CA THR A 317 24.06 -20.63 -76.69
C THR A 317 23.61 -20.56 -75.24
N VAL A 318 22.90 -19.52 -74.77
CA VAL A 318 22.47 -19.40 -73.35
C VAL A 318 21.46 -20.47 -72.95
N GLY A 319 20.42 -20.67 -73.75
CA GLY A 319 19.40 -21.69 -73.46
C GLY A 319 19.99 -23.09 -73.48
N LYS A 320 20.92 -23.35 -74.41
CA LYS A 320 21.68 -24.60 -74.46
C LYS A 320 22.63 -24.74 -73.30
N GLN A 321 23.35 -23.69 -72.92
CA GLN A 321 24.26 -23.67 -71.77
C GLN A 321 23.51 -23.92 -70.47
N LEU A 322 22.31 -23.36 -70.30
CA LEU A 322 21.47 -23.67 -69.14
C LEU A 322 21.12 -25.15 -69.10
N GLU A 323 20.63 -25.71 -70.21
CA GLU A 323 20.27 -27.13 -70.29
C GLU A 323 21.49 -28.04 -70.07
N GLU A 324 22.63 -27.70 -70.69
CA GLU A 324 23.92 -28.38 -70.54
C GLU A 324 24.41 -28.33 -69.09
N GLU A 325 24.44 -27.17 -68.45
CA GLU A 325 24.89 -27.02 -67.05
C GLU A 325 23.94 -27.70 -66.07
N MET A 326 22.63 -27.64 -66.31
CA MET A 326 21.63 -28.35 -65.52
C MET A 326 21.76 -29.87 -65.65
N ASN A 327 22.18 -30.36 -66.82
CA ASN A 327 22.48 -31.78 -67.05
C ASN A 327 23.80 -32.16 -66.39
N CYS A 328 24.87 -31.39 -66.58
CA CYS A 328 26.16 -31.57 -65.91
C CYS A 328 26.02 -31.61 -64.38
N MET A 329 25.24 -30.71 -63.78
CA MET A 329 24.95 -30.73 -62.35
C MET A 329 24.25 -32.03 -61.93
N THR A 330 23.25 -32.48 -62.70
CA THR A 330 22.50 -33.71 -62.39
C THR A 330 23.40 -34.94 -62.50
N GLU A 331 24.26 -34.98 -63.51
CA GLU A 331 25.27 -36.03 -63.71
C GLU A 331 26.31 -36.03 -62.59
N ALA A 332 26.81 -34.86 -62.18
CA ALA A 332 27.76 -34.73 -61.08
C ALA A 332 27.17 -35.24 -59.76
N ILE A 333 25.90 -34.94 -59.47
CA ILE A 333 25.21 -35.45 -58.28
C ILE A 333 24.99 -36.97 -58.37
N ALA A 334 24.60 -37.48 -59.54
CA ALA A 334 24.44 -38.93 -59.74
C ALA A 334 25.77 -39.67 -59.55
N ALA A 335 26.85 -39.16 -60.15
CA ALA A 335 28.20 -39.70 -60.00
C ALA A 335 28.70 -39.60 -58.55
N ALA A 336 28.36 -38.52 -57.83
CA ALA A 336 28.66 -38.37 -56.42
C ALA A 336 27.98 -39.47 -55.57
N VAL A 337 26.70 -39.72 -55.78
CA VAL A 337 25.95 -40.80 -55.11
C VAL A 337 26.55 -42.17 -55.42
N GLU A 338 26.85 -42.45 -56.69
CA GLU A 338 27.47 -43.71 -57.11
C GLU A 338 28.83 -43.91 -56.44
N HIS A 339 29.68 -42.89 -56.43
CA HIS A 339 31.01 -42.97 -55.84
C HIS A 339 30.96 -43.13 -54.31
N ILE A 340 30.00 -42.50 -53.61
CA ILE A 340 29.77 -42.73 -52.17
C ILE A 340 29.36 -44.18 -51.90
N ASN A 341 28.50 -44.78 -52.73
CA ASN A 341 28.10 -46.18 -52.60
C ASN A 341 29.29 -47.14 -52.84
N GLU A 342 30.14 -46.84 -53.82
CA GLU A 342 31.38 -47.59 -54.04
C GLU A 342 32.35 -47.48 -52.85
N LEU A 343 32.51 -46.27 -52.30
CA LEU A 343 33.32 -46.01 -51.11
C LEU A 343 32.82 -46.78 -49.89
N GLN A 344 31.50 -46.92 -49.75
CA GLN A 344 30.90 -47.71 -48.68
C GLN A 344 31.25 -49.19 -48.81
N LYS A 345 31.22 -49.73 -50.02
CA LYS A 345 31.65 -51.10 -50.28
C LYS A 345 33.15 -51.29 -49.98
N LYS A 346 34.00 -50.39 -50.48
CA LYS A 346 35.46 -50.43 -50.25
C LYS A 346 35.82 -50.26 -48.76
N SER A 347 35.10 -49.40 -48.04
CA SER A 347 35.29 -49.19 -46.60
C SER A 347 35.05 -50.47 -45.81
N ARG A 348 33.98 -51.22 -46.15
CA ARG A 348 33.66 -52.52 -45.53
C ARG A 348 34.68 -53.61 -45.80
N GLU A 349 35.34 -53.56 -46.96
CA GLU A 349 36.39 -54.51 -47.31
C GLU A 349 37.74 -54.18 -46.64
N THR A 350 37.99 -52.89 -46.33
CA THR A 350 39.32 -52.40 -45.93
C THR A 350 39.42 -52.03 -44.43
N ASN A 351 38.33 -51.63 -43.79
CA ASN A 351 38.30 -51.19 -42.39
C ASN A 351 37.56 -52.20 -41.50
N ILE A 352 37.95 -52.32 -40.22
CA ILE A 352 37.35 -53.24 -39.24
C ILE A 352 37.08 -52.50 -37.92
N GLY A 353 36.09 -52.96 -37.15
CA GLY A 353 35.81 -52.48 -35.79
C GLY A 353 35.22 -51.07 -35.77
N ILE A 354 35.58 -50.28 -34.75
CA ILE A 354 35.03 -48.93 -34.54
C ILE A 354 35.26 -48.00 -35.74
N LYS A 355 36.42 -48.13 -36.41
CA LYS A 355 36.72 -47.31 -37.59
C LYS A 355 35.75 -47.59 -38.75
N LEU A 356 35.36 -48.85 -38.94
CA LEU A 356 34.34 -49.19 -39.94
C LEU A 356 32.97 -48.60 -39.57
N GLU A 357 32.56 -48.71 -38.30
CA GLU A 357 31.27 -48.19 -37.83
C GLU A 357 31.15 -46.67 -38.04
N VAL A 358 32.21 -45.93 -37.71
CA VAL A 358 32.26 -44.47 -37.89
C VAL A 358 32.24 -44.12 -39.39
N ASN A 359 33.04 -44.79 -40.21
CA ASN A 359 33.07 -44.54 -41.66
C ASN A 359 31.73 -44.86 -42.32
N ASP A 360 31.06 -45.95 -41.94
CA ASP A 360 29.74 -46.31 -42.47
C ASP A 360 28.68 -45.27 -42.10
N LYS A 361 28.70 -44.74 -40.86
CA LYS A 361 27.79 -43.65 -40.44
C LYS A 361 28.01 -42.38 -41.26
N ILE A 362 29.27 -41.98 -41.47
CA ILE A 362 29.61 -40.80 -42.25
C ILE A 362 29.16 -40.94 -43.71
N LEU A 363 29.49 -42.07 -44.35
CA LEU A 363 29.09 -42.33 -45.73
C LEU A 363 27.57 -42.40 -45.88
N ASN A 364 26.85 -42.99 -44.92
CA ASN A 364 25.39 -42.97 -44.91
C ASN A 364 24.86 -41.53 -44.87
N SER A 365 25.40 -40.67 -44.00
CA SER A 365 25.00 -39.26 -43.95
C SER A 365 25.34 -38.49 -45.24
N CYS A 366 26.50 -38.74 -45.85
CA CYS A 366 26.83 -38.17 -47.15
C CYS A 366 25.86 -38.64 -48.25
N ASN A 367 25.43 -39.89 -48.21
CA ASN A 367 24.47 -40.46 -49.17
C ASN A 367 23.07 -39.85 -48.99
N GLU A 368 22.61 -39.71 -47.73
CA GLU A 368 21.34 -39.04 -47.41
C GLU A 368 21.36 -37.57 -47.86
N LEU A 369 22.46 -36.84 -47.60
CA LEU A 369 22.63 -35.46 -48.05
C LEU A 369 22.58 -35.36 -49.58
N MET A 370 23.33 -36.18 -50.30
CA MET A 370 23.34 -36.17 -51.76
C MET A 370 21.99 -36.61 -52.35
N GLY A 371 21.28 -37.52 -51.68
CA GLY A 371 19.90 -37.88 -52.02
C GLY A 371 18.94 -36.69 -51.90
N ALA A 372 19.05 -35.91 -50.82
CA ALA A 372 18.26 -34.70 -50.63
C ALA A 372 18.61 -33.61 -51.65
N VAL A 373 19.90 -33.40 -51.95
CA VAL A 373 20.37 -32.46 -52.99
C VAL A 373 19.83 -32.85 -54.36
N ARG A 374 19.82 -34.16 -54.69
CA ARG A 374 19.24 -34.65 -55.94
C ARG A 374 17.75 -34.32 -56.05
N GLU A 375 16.97 -34.56 -54.99
CA GLU A 375 15.55 -34.25 -54.97
C GLU A 375 15.32 -32.73 -55.10
N LEU A 376 16.10 -31.92 -54.40
CA LEU A 376 16.04 -30.45 -54.50
C LEU A 376 16.30 -29.96 -55.93
N VAL A 377 17.31 -30.51 -56.61
CA VAL A 377 17.61 -30.15 -58.01
C VAL A 377 16.46 -30.51 -58.94
N ILE A 378 15.81 -31.66 -58.76
CA ILE A 378 14.63 -32.04 -59.53
C ILE A 378 13.50 -31.03 -59.30
N LYS A 379 13.22 -30.67 -58.05
CA LYS A 379 12.19 -29.68 -57.70
C LYS A 379 12.51 -28.28 -58.23
N SER A 380 13.79 -27.89 -58.20
CA SER A 380 14.25 -26.63 -58.79
C SER A 380 13.98 -26.59 -60.30
N LYS A 381 14.22 -27.71 -61.03
CA LYS A 381 13.90 -27.80 -62.46
C LYS A 381 12.40 -27.70 -62.73
N GLU A 382 11.57 -28.42 -61.96
CA GLU A 382 10.10 -28.33 -62.07
C GLU A 382 9.60 -26.89 -61.89
N VAL A 383 10.12 -26.17 -60.91
CA VAL A 383 9.77 -24.75 -60.67
C VAL A 383 10.26 -23.85 -61.82
N GLN A 384 11.47 -24.07 -62.33
CA GLN A 384 11.96 -23.30 -63.49
C GLN A 384 11.08 -23.54 -64.73
N GLU A 385 10.68 -24.78 -65.00
CA GLU A 385 9.76 -25.13 -66.09
C GLU A 385 8.39 -24.47 -65.90
N GLU A 386 7.85 -24.44 -64.69
CA GLU A 386 6.60 -23.75 -64.36
C GLU A 386 6.70 -22.23 -64.60
N ILE A 387 7.77 -21.59 -64.12
CA ILE A 387 8.03 -20.16 -64.31
C ILE A 387 8.09 -19.83 -65.81
N VAL A 388 8.79 -20.65 -66.59
CA VAL A 388 8.94 -20.45 -68.03
C VAL A 388 7.60 -20.67 -68.73
N SER A 389 6.86 -21.72 -68.37
CA SER A 389 5.55 -22.03 -68.95
C SER A 389 4.55 -20.89 -68.74
N ASN A 390 4.49 -20.33 -67.52
CA ASN A 390 3.60 -19.23 -67.17
C ASN A 390 4.10 -17.86 -67.69
N GLY A 391 5.42 -17.66 -67.77
CA GLY A 391 6.03 -16.37 -68.07
C GLY A 391 6.37 -16.11 -69.54
N ARG A 392 6.44 -17.16 -70.38
CA ARG A 392 6.85 -17.03 -71.79
C ARG A 392 5.76 -16.47 -72.70
N GLY A 393 4.48 -16.58 -72.32
CA GLY A 393 3.37 -16.22 -73.19
C GLY A 393 3.43 -17.01 -74.51
N GLN A 394 3.54 -16.29 -75.65
CA GLN A 394 3.67 -16.91 -76.97
C GLN A 394 5.14 -17.20 -77.38
N ALA A 395 6.12 -16.81 -76.56
CA ALA A 395 7.54 -17.03 -76.85
C ALA A 395 7.96 -18.48 -76.56
N THR A 396 9.06 -18.89 -77.18
CA THR A 396 9.72 -20.18 -76.87
C THR A 396 10.44 -20.10 -75.52
N PRO A 397 10.69 -21.25 -74.85
CA PRO A 397 11.50 -21.28 -73.62
C PRO A 397 12.88 -20.61 -73.78
N ILE A 398 13.55 -20.82 -74.91
CA ILE A 398 14.86 -20.23 -75.20
C ILE A 398 14.77 -18.71 -75.26
N GLU A 399 13.74 -18.15 -75.91
CA GLU A 399 13.51 -16.71 -75.96
C GLU A 399 13.16 -16.13 -74.58
N PHE A 400 12.47 -16.88 -73.74
CA PHE A 400 12.18 -16.47 -72.36
C PHE A 400 13.45 -16.38 -71.52
N TYR A 401 14.32 -17.39 -71.57
CA TYR A 401 15.61 -17.35 -70.87
C TYR A 401 16.50 -16.21 -71.39
N LYS A 402 16.51 -15.95 -72.70
CA LYS A 402 17.22 -14.80 -73.27
C LYS A 402 16.70 -13.46 -72.73
N ARG A 403 15.39 -13.27 -72.73
CA ARG A 403 14.78 -12.02 -72.24
C ARG A 403 15.08 -11.80 -70.75
N ASN A 404 15.26 -12.90 -70.02
CA ASN A 404 15.65 -12.93 -68.61
C ASN A 404 17.09 -13.46 -68.43
N HIS A 405 18.04 -12.94 -69.22
CA HIS A 405 19.42 -13.44 -69.26
C HIS A 405 20.11 -13.42 -67.89
N LEU A 406 19.97 -12.35 -67.10
CA LEU A 406 20.56 -12.28 -65.76
C LEU A 406 20.05 -13.38 -64.81
N TRP A 407 18.76 -13.70 -64.89
CA TRP A 407 18.18 -14.81 -64.12
C TRP A 407 18.76 -16.14 -64.60
N THR A 408 18.88 -16.31 -65.92
CA THR A 408 19.44 -17.52 -66.54
C THR A 408 20.92 -17.72 -66.17
N GLU A 409 21.72 -16.67 -66.14
CA GLU A 409 23.11 -16.70 -65.69
C GLU A 409 23.23 -17.04 -64.20
N GLY A 410 22.34 -16.48 -63.37
CA GLY A 410 22.24 -16.85 -61.96
C GLY A 410 21.94 -18.34 -61.77
N LEU A 411 21.02 -18.90 -62.56
CA LEU A 411 20.70 -20.33 -62.56
C LEU A 411 21.90 -21.19 -62.99
N ILE A 412 22.61 -20.79 -64.04
CA ILE A 412 23.82 -21.48 -64.52
C ILE A 412 24.91 -21.46 -63.44
N SER A 413 25.18 -20.29 -62.86
CA SER A 413 26.23 -20.12 -61.84
C SER A 413 25.93 -20.94 -60.58
N ALA A 414 24.69 -20.88 -60.09
CA ALA A 414 24.24 -21.68 -58.95
C ALA A 414 24.32 -23.18 -59.26
N GLY A 415 23.86 -23.62 -60.43
CA GLY A 415 23.92 -25.02 -60.84
C GLY A 415 25.36 -25.55 -60.90
N ARG A 416 26.29 -24.74 -61.43
CA ARG A 416 27.72 -25.07 -61.44
C ARG A 416 28.30 -25.16 -60.04
N ALA A 417 27.97 -24.22 -59.15
CA ALA A 417 28.43 -24.23 -57.77
C ALA A 417 27.99 -25.53 -57.06
N VAL A 418 26.73 -25.92 -57.19
CA VAL A 418 26.18 -27.16 -56.61
C VAL A 418 26.89 -28.41 -57.16
N GLY A 419 27.16 -28.47 -58.48
CA GLY A 419 27.90 -29.58 -59.07
C GLY A 419 29.34 -29.70 -58.55
N VAL A 420 30.02 -28.57 -58.37
CA VAL A 420 31.39 -28.52 -57.83
C VAL A 420 31.42 -28.93 -56.36
N THR A 421 30.54 -28.38 -55.53
CA THR A 421 30.50 -28.70 -54.09
C THR A 421 30.09 -30.15 -53.85
N ALA A 422 29.19 -30.71 -54.65
CA ALA A 422 28.87 -32.14 -54.61
C ALA A 422 30.10 -33.01 -54.92
N THR A 423 30.84 -32.67 -55.97
CA THR A 423 32.09 -33.37 -56.35
C THR A 423 33.15 -33.23 -55.26
N GLU A 424 33.26 -32.06 -54.63
CA GLU A 424 34.22 -31.80 -53.56
C GLU A 424 33.88 -32.58 -52.28
N LEU A 425 32.61 -32.66 -51.88
CA LEU A 425 32.18 -33.49 -50.74
C LEU A 425 32.64 -34.94 -50.92
N VAL A 426 32.43 -35.50 -52.11
CA VAL A 426 32.81 -36.87 -52.41
C VAL A 426 34.33 -37.05 -52.38
N LYS A 427 35.10 -36.10 -52.95
CA LYS A 427 36.57 -36.13 -52.87
C LYS A 427 37.07 -36.05 -51.42
N SER A 428 36.46 -35.22 -50.60
CA SER A 428 36.78 -35.10 -49.17
C SER A 428 36.45 -36.38 -48.40
N ALA A 429 35.31 -37.01 -48.71
CA ALA A 429 34.92 -38.30 -48.13
C ALA A 429 35.87 -39.44 -48.55
N ASP A 430 36.22 -39.51 -49.84
CA ASP A 430 37.18 -40.50 -50.36
C ASP A 430 38.53 -40.39 -49.66
N LYS A 431 39.11 -39.18 -49.61
CA LYS A 431 40.39 -38.92 -48.94
C LYS A 431 40.36 -39.27 -47.46
N LEU A 432 39.26 -39.00 -46.76
CA LEU A 432 39.12 -39.32 -45.34
C LEU A 432 39.15 -40.83 -45.08
N ILE A 433 38.56 -41.62 -45.98
CA ILE A 433 38.29 -43.03 -45.74
C ILE A 433 39.38 -43.93 -46.35
N MET A 434 39.89 -43.57 -47.54
CA MET A 434 40.86 -44.37 -48.30
C MET A 434 42.32 -43.90 -48.12
N GLU A 435 42.57 -42.59 -48.00
CA GLU A 435 43.94 -42.05 -47.98
C GLU A 435 44.48 -41.83 -46.55
N LYS A 436 45.79 -42.09 -46.36
CA LYS A 436 46.49 -41.71 -45.12
C LYS A 436 46.80 -40.21 -45.15
N GLY A 437 45.82 -39.39 -44.78
CA GLY A 437 45.98 -37.93 -44.72
C GLY A 437 44.69 -37.11 -44.80
N GLY A 438 43.54 -37.74 -45.03
CA GLY A 438 42.26 -37.04 -44.99
C GLY A 438 41.91 -36.55 -43.59
N LYS A 439 41.34 -35.34 -43.52
CA LYS A 439 40.97 -34.68 -42.27
C LYS A 439 39.46 -34.48 -42.20
N PHE A 440 38.88 -34.64 -41.02
CA PHE A 440 37.44 -34.46 -40.81
C PHE A 440 37.01 -33.02 -41.11
N GLU A 441 37.88 -32.06 -40.83
CA GLU A 441 37.67 -30.63 -41.06
C GLU A 441 37.40 -30.34 -42.54
N HIS A 442 38.11 -31.01 -43.47
CA HIS A 442 37.85 -30.84 -44.91
C HIS A 442 36.46 -31.37 -45.29
N LEU A 443 36.05 -32.51 -44.73
CA LEU A 443 34.70 -33.05 -44.97
C LEU A 443 33.61 -32.14 -44.38
N ILE A 444 33.83 -31.59 -43.18
CA ILE A 444 32.90 -30.66 -42.53
C ILE A 444 32.75 -29.38 -43.37
N VAL A 445 33.86 -28.81 -43.84
CA VAL A 445 33.82 -27.62 -44.71
C VAL A 445 33.09 -27.93 -46.01
N SER A 446 33.42 -29.03 -46.71
CA SER A 446 32.73 -29.40 -47.94
C SER A 446 31.24 -29.65 -47.73
N ALA A 447 30.84 -30.26 -46.60
CA ALA A 447 29.42 -30.45 -46.27
C ALA A 447 28.71 -29.12 -45.97
N GLY A 448 29.38 -28.20 -45.27
CA GLY A 448 28.90 -26.83 -45.05
C GLY A 448 28.72 -26.06 -46.36
N SER A 449 29.66 -26.20 -47.30
CA SER A 449 29.58 -25.58 -48.62
C SER A 449 28.49 -26.17 -49.52
N VAL A 450 28.05 -27.41 -49.29
CA VAL A 450 26.88 -28.00 -49.98
C VAL A 450 25.57 -27.48 -49.36
N GLY A 451 25.56 -27.17 -48.06
CA GLY A 451 24.39 -26.66 -47.37
C GLY A 451 24.15 -25.15 -47.51
N ALA A 452 25.20 -24.39 -47.85
CA ALA A 452 25.15 -22.96 -48.19
C ALA A 452 24.71 -22.77 -49.64
#